data_AF-A0A6G3CX35-F1
#
_entry.id   AF-A0A6G3CX35-F1
#
_cell.length_a   1.000
_cell.length_b   1.000
_cell.length_c   1.000
_cell.angle_alpha   90.00
_cell.angle_beta   90.00
_cell.angle_gamma   90.00
#
_symmetry.space_group_name_H-M   'P 1'
#
loop_
_entity.id
_entity.type
_entity.pdbx_description
1 polymer ?
#
loop_
_entity_poly.entity_id
_entity_poly.type
_entity_poly.pdbx_seq_one_letter_code
_entity_poly.pdbx_strand_id
1 'polypeptide(L)'
;MHEDSPAAARTTAAPRTPARTTPALTESLTEPLSASMPEAPPPGPPAGHSATTIERGSFCLARCSCGWSGPARRSRDRARTDAAEHIAAP
;
A
#
# COMPACT_ATOMS: atom_id res chain seq x y z
N MET A 1 1.90 -42.32 44.40
CA MET A 1 0.57 -42.16 43.77
C MET A 1 0.84 -41.71 42.34
N HIS A 2 0.82 -42.66 41.42
CA HIS A 2 -0.26 -42.79 40.41
C HIS A 2 -0.29 -41.59 39.44
N GLU A 3 0.43 -41.75 38.32
CA GLU A 3 -0.03 -41.70 36.91
C GLU A 3 -1.11 -40.66 36.52
N ASP A 4 -0.86 -39.95 35.40
CA ASP A 4 -1.72 -39.85 34.18
C ASP A 4 -1.48 -38.48 33.47
N SER A 5 -0.68 -38.36 32.39
CA SER A 5 -0.99 -38.60 30.95
C SER A 5 -2.16 -37.78 30.36
N PRO A 6 -2.29 -37.54 29.04
CA PRO A 6 -1.30 -37.34 27.98
C PRO A 6 -1.60 -36.11 27.07
N ALA A 7 -0.77 -35.96 26.03
CA ALA A 7 -0.82 -34.99 24.95
C ALA A 7 -2.21 -34.75 24.30
N ALA A 8 -2.60 -33.48 24.17
CA ALA A 8 -3.63 -33.07 23.22
C ALA A 8 -2.97 -32.56 21.94
N ALA A 9 -3.29 -33.28 20.87
CA ALA A 9 -2.77 -33.13 19.52
C ALA A 9 -2.96 -31.73 18.93
N ARG A 10 -1.95 -31.33 18.16
CA ARG A 10 -1.96 -30.14 17.30
C ARG A 10 -2.86 -30.42 16.10
N THR A 11 -4.08 -29.88 16.10
CA THR A 11 -4.93 -29.90 14.91
C THR A 11 -4.52 -28.74 13.99
N THR A 12 -3.79 -29.07 12.93
CA THR A 12 -3.63 -28.20 11.77
C THR A 12 -4.88 -28.34 10.91
N ALA A 13 -5.78 -27.35 10.98
CA ALA A 13 -6.88 -27.23 10.03
C ALA A 13 -6.36 -26.58 8.74
N ALA A 14 -6.36 -27.33 7.64
CA ALA A 14 -6.07 -26.81 6.31
C ALA A 14 -7.22 -25.88 5.83
N PRO A 15 -6.93 -24.75 5.17
CA PRO A 15 -7.99 -23.94 4.57
C PRO A 15 -8.51 -24.66 3.31
N ARG A 16 -9.80 -25.01 3.32
CA ARG A 16 -10.47 -25.52 2.12
C ARG A 16 -10.84 -24.33 1.23
N THR A 17 -10.22 -24.26 0.07
CA THR A 17 -10.55 -23.34 -1.03
C THR A 17 -11.95 -23.62 -1.55
N PRO A 18 -12.86 -22.63 -1.61
CA PRO A 18 -13.97 -22.69 -2.54
C PRO A 18 -13.53 -22.11 -3.89
N ALA A 19 -13.53 -22.96 -4.92
CA ALA A 19 -13.49 -22.54 -6.31
C ALA A 19 -14.76 -21.73 -6.62
N ARG A 20 -14.60 -20.45 -6.96
CA ARG A 20 -15.71 -19.60 -7.41
C ARG A 20 -15.79 -19.62 -8.92
N THR A 21 -16.60 -20.53 -9.45
CA THR A 21 -17.02 -20.52 -10.83
C THR A 21 -18.18 -19.53 -10.96
N THR A 22 -18.04 -18.53 -11.83
CA THR A 22 -19.17 -17.73 -12.34
C THR A 22 -19.08 -17.69 -13.87
N PRO A 23 -20.20 -17.93 -14.58
CA PRO A 23 -20.22 -18.06 -16.03
C PRO A 23 -20.03 -16.71 -16.72
N ALA A 24 -19.57 -16.79 -17.95
CA ALA A 24 -19.34 -15.69 -18.87
C ALA A 24 -20.64 -15.00 -19.32
N LEU A 25 -20.42 -13.81 -19.90
CA LEU A 25 -21.27 -13.08 -20.85
C LEU A 25 -22.22 -12.01 -20.26
N THR A 26 -21.72 -10.79 -20.19
CA THR A 26 -22.46 -9.63 -20.67
C THR A 26 -21.48 -8.79 -21.46
N GLU A 27 -21.47 -9.02 -22.78
CA GLU A 27 -21.07 -8.00 -23.73
C GLU A 27 -21.95 -6.77 -23.48
N SER A 28 -21.30 -5.67 -23.11
CA SER A 28 -21.85 -4.34 -23.35
C SER A 28 -20.72 -3.57 -23.99
N LEU A 29 -20.72 -3.63 -25.32
CA LEU A 29 -19.96 -2.75 -26.19
C LEU A 29 -20.33 -1.31 -25.80
N THR A 30 -19.52 -0.72 -24.93
CA THR A 30 -19.51 0.72 -24.69
C THR A 30 -18.22 1.21 -25.28
N GLU A 31 -18.28 1.64 -26.54
CA GLU A 31 -17.21 2.47 -27.11
C GLU A 31 -17.01 3.68 -26.19
N PRO A 32 -15.78 3.98 -25.72
CA PRO A 32 -15.49 5.33 -25.30
C PRO A 32 -15.03 6.10 -26.53
N LEU A 33 -15.97 6.45 -27.41
CA LEU A 33 -15.82 7.65 -28.23
C LEU A 33 -16.02 8.86 -27.30
N SER A 34 -15.09 9.04 -26.36
CA SER A 34 -15.00 10.25 -25.56
C SER A 34 -13.57 10.42 -25.06
N ALA A 35 -12.65 10.61 -26.01
CA ALA A 35 -11.45 11.39 -25.75
C ALA A 35 -11.86 12.85 -25.54
N SER A 36 -12.58 13.14 -24.47
CA SER A 36 -12.87 14.51 -24.05
C SER A 36 -11.77 14.98 -23.11
N MET A 37 -10.84 15.70 -23.74
CA MET A 37 -9.81 16.57 -23.18
C MET A 37 -8.54 15.89 -22.66
N PRO A 38 -7.34 16.37 -23.03
CA PRO A 38 -6.20 16.23 -22.14
C PRO A 38 -6.56 17.05 -20.90
N GLU A 39 -6.95 16.36 -19.83
CA GLU A 39 -6.96 16.93 -18.50
C GLU A 39 -5.61 17.62 -18.31
N ALA A 40 -5.64 18.94 -18.08
CA ALA A 40 -4.42 19.70 -17.85
C ALA A 40 -3.62 18.94 -16.78
N PRO A 41 -2.31 18.67 -17.00
CA PRO A 41 -1.53 17.92 -16.03
C PRO A 41 -1.76 18.58 -14.66
N PRO A 42 -2.13 17.82 -13.63
CA PRO A 42 -2.32 18.38 -12.30
C PRO A 42 -1.09 19.22 -11.97
N PRO A 43 -1.24 20.38 -11.31
CA PRO A 43 -0.12 21.26 -11.00
C PRO A 43 1.03 20.38 -10.52
N GLY A 44 2.08 20.34 -11.34
CA GLY A 44 3.20 19.47 -11.08
C GLY A 44 3.72 19.76 -9.68
N PRO A 45 4.27 18.76 -8.98
CA PRO A 45 4.82 18.98 -7.66
C PRO A 45 5.71 20.24 -7.67
N PRO A 46 5.64 21.08 -6.63
CA PRO A 46 6.32 22.37 -6.58
C PRO A 46 7.76 22.17 -7.02
N ALA A 47 8.10 22.83 -8.13
CA ALA A 47 9.29 22.54 -8.91
C ALA A 47 10.54 22.59 -8.02
N GLY A 48 11.06 21.42 -7.63
CA GLY A 48 12.28 21.28 -6.82
C GLY A 48 12.18 20.35 -5.61
N HIS A 49 10.97 19.99 -5.14
CA HIS A 49 10.82 19.07 -4.00
C HIS A 49 10.63 17.63 -4.49
N SER A 50 11.62 16.77 -4.22
CA SER A 50 11.51 15.32 -4.41
C SER A 50 11.74 14.62 -3.09
N ALA A 51 10.69 14.03 -2.53
CA ALA A 51 10.76 13.28 -1.28
C ALA A 51 10.85 11.77 -1.54
N THR A 52 11.77 11.11 -0.84
CA THR A 52 11.98 9.67 -0.86
C THR A 52 11.92 9.13 0.56
N THR A 53 11.58 7.85 0.72
CA THR A 53 11.57 7.20 2.04
C THR A 53 12.84 6.39 2.26
N ILE A 54 13.46 6.53 3.44
CA ILE A 54 14.68 5.84 3.83
C ILE A 54 14.39 4.95 5.04
N GLU A 55 14.88 3.70 5.00
CA GLU A 55 14.73 2.75 6.10
C GLU A 55 15.99 2.70 6.96
N ARG A 56 15.83 2.84 8.27
CA ARG A 56 16.86 2.71 9.31
C ARG A 56 16.40 1.71 10.36
N GLY A 57 16.70 0.42 10.13
CA GLY A 57 16.26 -0.68 10.99
C GLY A 57 14.73 -0.84 10.96
N SER A 58 14.07 -0.77 12.12
CA SER A 58 12.61 -0.88 12.23
C SER A 58 11.85 0.42 11.96
N PHE A 59 12.54 1.46 11.51
CA PHE A 59 11.96 2.77 11.22
C PHE A 59 12.15 3.16 9.76
N CYS A 60 11.16 3.86 9.23
CA CYS A 60 11.12 4.46 7.91
C CYS A 60 10.83 5.95 8.08
N LEU A 61 11.58 6.81 7.41
CA LEU A 61 11.39 8.26 7.43
C LEU A 61 11.40 8.82 6.01
N ALA A 62 10.65 9.88 5.78
CA ALA A 62 10.70 10.64 4.54
C ALA A 62 11.90 11.61 4.56
N ARG A 63 12.55 11.81 3.41
CA ARG A 63 13.59 12.83 3.21
C ARG A 63 13.38 13.50 1.86
N CYS A 64 13.38 14.82 1.85
CA CYS A 64 13.27 15.61 0.63
C CYS A 64 14.63 16.17 0.19
N SER A 65 14.80 16.34 -1.12
CA SER A 65 15.92 17.05 -1.73
C SER A 65 16.12 18.47 -1.19
N CYS A 66 15.07 19.10 -0.65
CA CYS A 66 15.14 20.42 -0.01
C CYS A 66 15.85 20.41 1.37
N GLY A 67 16.15 19.23 1.92
CA GLY A 67 16.78 19.06 3.23
C GLY A 67 15.82 18.67 4.35
N TRP A 68 14.51 18.76 4.13
CA TRP A 68 13.50 18.30 5.10
C TRP A 68 13.60 16.80 5.36
N SER A 69 13.38 16.41 6.62
CA SER A 69 13.28 15.02 7.03
C SER A 69 12.05 14.84 7.90
N GLY A 70 11.18 13.92 7.50
CA GLY A 70 9.95 13.60 8.20
C GLY A 70 10.18 12.77 9.47
N PRO A 71 9.12 12.52 10.24
CA PRO A 71 9.19 11.74 11.47
C PRO A 71 9.61 10.28 11.23
N ALA A 72 10.25 9.65 12.20
CA ALA A 72 10.52 8.22 12.17
C ALA A 72 9.23 7.42 12.40
N ARG A 73 8.78 6.66 11.39
CA ARG A 73 7.58 5.81 11.42
C ARG A 73 7.94 4.34 11.38
N ARG A 74 7.18 3.48 12.06
CA ARG A 74 7.30 2.01 11.88
C ARG A 74 6.57 1.52 10.62
N SER A 75 5.55 2.26 10.17
CA SER A 75 4.81 1.97 8.94
C SER A 75 5.43 2.70 7.76
N ARG A 76 5.80 1.92 6.74
CA ARG A 76 6.30 2.42 5.45
C ARG A 76 5.25 3.25 4.72
N ASP A 77 3.99 2.82 4.76
CA ASP A 77 2.89 3.55 4.14
C ASP A 77 2.73 4.93 4.77
N ARG A 78 2.77 5.00 6.11
CA ARG A 78 2.71 6.28 6.82
C ARG A 78 3.88 7.20 6.44
N ALA A 79 5.10 6.66 6.33
CA ALA A 79 6.25 7.45 5.89
C ALA A 79 6.13 7.93 4.44
N ARG A 80 5.51 7.15 3.55
CA ARG A 80 5.19 7.56 2.18
C ARG A 80 4.14 8.67 2.15
N THR A 81 3.12 8.59 3.01
CA THR A 81 2.14 9.66 3.17
C THR A 81 2.80 10.94 3.66
N ASP A 82 3.66 10.88 4.69
CA ASP A 82 4.41 12.04 5.19
C ASP A 82 5.24 12.70 4.04
N ALA A 83 5.84 11.89 3.15
CA ALA A 83 6.57 12.38 1.98
C ALA A 83 5.65 13.07 0.96
N ALA A 84 4.48 12.49 0.67
CA ALA A 84 3.51 13.03 -0.27
C ALA A 84 2.87 14.33 0.24
N GLU A 85 2.55 14.40 1.52
CA GLU A 85 2.03 15.60 2.19
C GLU A 85 3.04 16.74 2.11
N HIS A 86 4.33 16.47 2.35
CA HIS A 86 5.38 17.48 2.19
C HIS A 86 5.54 17.92 0.72
N ILE A 87 5.44 17.01 -0.26
CA ILE A 87 5.48 17.43 -1.68
C ILE A 87 4.26 18.30 -2.03
N ALA A 88 3.09 18.02 -1.46
CA ALA A 88 1.88 18.81 -1.70
C ALA A 88 1.90 20.19 -1.00
N ALA A 89 2.58 20.29 0.15
CA ALA A 89 2.73 21.50 0.95
C ALA A 89 4.19 21.63 1.47
N PRO A 90 5.13 22.11 0.63
CA PRO A 90 6.56 22.13 0.91
C PRO A 90 6.98 23.08 2.05
#